data_AF-X0U2T4-F1
#
_entry.id   AF-X0U2T4-F1
#
_cell.length_a   1.000
_cell.length_b   1.000
_cell.length_c   1.000
_cell.angle_alpha   90.00
_cell.angle_beta   90.00
_cell.angle_gamma   90.00
#
_symmetry.space_group_name_H-M   'P 1'
#
loop_
_entity.id
_entity.type
_entity.pdbx_description
1 polymer ?
#
loop_
_entity_poly.entity_id
_entity_poly.type
_entity_poly.pdbx_seq_one_letter_code
_entity_poly.pdbx_strand_id
1 'polypeptide(L)'
;DGSLWVSIDDREMPYLRVLMDEIAGRRCFIASNVWQKRYSRENREGIGDVHEYVIVYAKDRDLFKKTRNRVSLDEKSKKIYKNLNNDPKGRWRGIPMTAQGYRPNQMYAITAPGGKVHRPPEGRCWSTTEDKFRALLDEGRIYFGKDGNSQPNVIRYLSEVEGFVPWTWWPHEEVGHTDEAKKESHALFGKAHAFDTPKPERLLHRVLEIATNPGDLVLDSFAGSGTTGAVAHKMGLRWMMVELGEHCHTHITPRMKKVIDGEDPGGITKTVNWKGGGGFRYYRLGPSLIVDDEWSNPVINSEFNAAMLAEAMCKLEGFEYAPSEDVYWIHGKSTETDFLYVTTQFMSKEMLTRLSDEVGPERSLLICCSAFRCDPGQFPNLTIKKIPKAVLKKCEWGHDDYSLEIKNLPKAPLEPEEQTEDTPAKPRRKFGKGNPVQTTLFDFMEGGPGDE
;
A
#
# COMPACT_ATOMS: atom_id res chain seq x y z
N ASP A 1 -4.45 -8.38 -12.68
CA ASP A 1 -3.40 -7.36 -12.64
C ASP A 1 -3.01 -6.90 -11.23
N GLY A 2 -3.81 -7.21 -10.19
CA GLY A 2 -3.46 -6.88 -8.80
C GLY A 2 -2.06 -7.35 -8.34
N SER A 3 -1.47 -6.55 -7.43
CA SER A 3 -0.18 -6.78 -6.78
C SER A 3 -0.28 -6.64 -5.26
N LEU A 4 0.58 -7.35 -4.54
CA LEU A 4 0.70 -7.35 -3.09
C LEU A 4 2.07 -6.81 -2.71
N TRP A 5 2.09 -5.85 -1.78
CA TRP A 5 3.30 -5.16 -1.31
C TRP A 5 3.38 -5.29 0.20
N VAL A 6 4.48 -5.81 0.72
CA VAL A 6 4.65 -6.07 2.16
C VAL A 6 5.93 -5.41 2.65
N SER A 7 5.80 -4.50 3.61
CA SER A 7 6.96 -3.92 4.30
C SER A 7 7.41 -4.83 5.43
N ILE A 8 8.70 -5.11 5.53
CA ILE A 8 9.26 -6.04 6.53
C ILE A 8 10.72 -5.70 6.83
N ASP A 9 11.18 -5.96 8.04
CA ASP A 9 12.60 -5.84 8.39
C ASP A 9 13.40 -7.07 7.94
N ASP A 10 14.69 -7.08 8.22
CA ASP A 10 15.60 -8.17 7.87
C ASP A 10 15.39 -9.45 8.68
N ARG A 11 14.77 -9.35 9.87
CA ARG A 11 14.60 -10.48 10.78
C ARG A 11 13.63 -11.52 10.22
N GLU A 12 12.48 -11.05 9.75
CA GLU A 12 11.40 -11.93 9.29
C GLU A 12 11.28 -12.02 7.77
N MET A 13 11.98 -11.16 7.01
CA MET A 13 11.90 -11.16 5.55
C MET A 13 12.16 -12.52 4.90
N PRO A 14 13.19 -13.30 5.28
CA PRO A 14 13.43 -14.61 4.66
C PRO A 14 12.27 -15.59 4.86
N TYR A 15 11.70 -15.63 6.07
CA TYR A 15 10.58 -16.52 6.41
C TYR A 15 9.28 -16.10 5.73
N LEU A 16 8.98 -14.79 5.77
CA LEU A 16 7.86 -14.21 5.02
C LEU A 16 7.98 -14.56 3.54
N ARG A 17 9.18 -14.43 2.96
CA ARG A 17 9.42 -14.70 1.54
C ARG A 17 9.18 -16.17 1.20
N VAL A 18 9.52 -17.12 2.08
CA VAL A 18 9.20 -18.55 1.90
C VAL A 18 7.69 -18.79 2.00
N LEU A 19 7.03 -18.23 3.01
CA LEU A 19 5.58 -18.39 3.21
C LEU A 19 4.76 -17.80 2.04
N MET A 20 5.14 -16.62 1.55
CA MET A 20 4.49 -16.00 0.40
C MET A 20 4.67 -16.82 -0.89
N ASP A 21 5.79 -17.53 -1.04
CA ASP A 21 6.00 -18.43 -2.17
C ASP A 21 5.11 -19.66 -2.13
N GLU A 22 4.81 -20.16 -0.94
CA GLU A 22 3.88 -21.26 -0.72
C GLU A 22 2.45 -20.81 -1.05
N ILE A 23 2.02 -19.67 -0.51
CA ILE A 23 0.65 -19.16 -0.66
C ILE A 23 0.38 -18.64 -2.08
N ALA A 24 1.25 -17.77 -2.60
CA ALA A 24 1.02 -17.09 -3.89
C ALA A 24 1.69 -17.82 -5.08
N GLY A 25 2.66 -18.69 -4.82
CA GLY A 25 3.48 -19.36 -5.84
C GLY A 25 4.74 -18.56 -6.22
N ARG A 26 5.88 -19.26 -6.33
CA ARG A 26 7.20 -18.65 -6.65
C ARG A 26 7.22 -17.77 -7.89
N ARG A 27 6.43 -18.12 -8.91
CA ARG A 27 6.34 -17.38 -10.18
C ARG A 27 5.71 -15.99 -10.04
N CYS A 28 4.97 -15.76 -8.96
CA CYS A 28 4.29 -14.49 -8.68
C CYS A 28 5.23 -13.46 -8.04
N PHE A 29 6.42 -13.85 -7.59
CA PHE A 29 7.41 -12.93 -7.06
C PHE A 29 7.92 -11.96 -8.13
N ILE A 30 7.96 -10.67 -7.77
CA ILE A 30 8.40 -9.59 -8.65
C ILE A 30 9.77 -9.08 -8.23
N ALA A 31 9.90 -8.63 -6.98
CA ALA A 31 11.11 -8.01 -6.47
C ALA A 31 11.13 -7.93 -4.95
N SER A 32 12.34 -7.83 -4.39
CA SER A 32 12.59 -7.38 -3.02
C SER A 32 13.17 -5.96 -3.11
N ASN A 33 12.33 -4.94 -2.93
CA ASN A 33 12.82 -3.57 -2.87
C ASN A 33 13.46 -3.32 -1.50
N VAL A 34 14.47 -2.49 -1.46
CA VAL A 34 15.21 -2.10 -0.27
C VAL A 34 15.00 -0.61 -0.07
N TRP A 35 14.34 -0.25 1.03
CA TRP A 35 14.06 1.13 1.42
C TRP A 35 15.09 1.59 2.45
N GLN A 36 15.79 2.68 2.15
CA GLN A 36 16.67 3.32 3.10
C GLN A 36 15.86 4.08 4.16
N LYS A 37 15.61 3.44 5.30
CA LYS A 37 14.79 3.97 6.39
C LYS A 37 15.50 4.95 7.31
N ARG A 38 16.85 5.02 7.24
CA ARG A 38 17.71 5.95 8.00
C ARG A 38 18.78 6.57 7.09
N TYR A 39 19.06 7.84 7.31
CA TYR A 39 20.11 8.57 6.60
C TYR A 39 21.41 8.70 7.41
N SER A 40 21.29 8.73 8.75
CA SER A 40 22.44 8.79 9.66
C SER A 40 23.00 7.39 9.92
N ARG A 41 24.32 7.28 9.94
CA ARG A 41 25.01 6.04 10.32
C ARG A 41 24.91 5.79 11.82
N GLU A 42 24.61 4.56 12.20
CA GLU A 42 24.74 4.09 13.59
C GLU A 42 26.12 3.45 13.74
N ASN A 43 26.97 4.04 14.59
CA ASN A 43 28.37 3.63 14.77
C ASN A 43 28.57 2.80 16.06
N ARG A 44 27.53 2.60 16.87
CA ARG A 44 27.61 1.79 18.10
C ARG A 44 27.33 0.31 17.85
N GLU A 45 26.67 0.00 16.74
CA GLU A 45 26.34 -1.37 16.33
C GLU A 45 27.48 -2.00 15.51
N GLY A 46 27.55 -3.33 15.49
CA GLY A 46 28.51 -4.05 14.64
C GLY A 46 28.28 -3.81 13.15
N ILE A 47 27.01 -3.73 12.73
CA ILE A 47 26.57 -3.30 11.40
C ILE A 47 25.35 -2.39 11.60
N GLY A 48 25.45 -1.13 11.17
CA GLY A 48 24.35 -0.19 11.30
C GLY A 48 23.17 -0.54 10.39
N ASP A 49 22.03 -0.88 10.98
CA ASP A 49 20.76 -1.05 10.26
C ASP A 49 20.28 0.30 9.70
N VAL A 50 20.18 0.37 8.37
CA VAL A 50 19.76 1.57 7.63
C VAL A 50 18.61 1.30 6.67
N HIS A 51 18.14 0.06 6.55
CA HIS A 51 17.16 -0.31 5.55
C HIS A 51 16.08 -1.28 6.05
N GLU A 52 15.00 -1.34 5.28
CA GLU A 52 13.91 -2.29 5.39
C GLU A 52 13.58 -2.80 3.98
N TYR A 53 12.82 -3.89 3.89
CA TYR A 53 12.38 -4.46 2.62
C TYR A 53 10.93 -4.10 2.33
N VAL A 54 10.63 -3.93 1.04
CA VAL A 54 9.26 -3.93 0.50
C VAL A 54 9.17 -5.02 -0.55
N ILE A 55 8.60 -6.16 -0.15
CA ILE A 55 8.47 -7.36 -0.97
C ILE A 55 7.24 -7.24 -1.88
N VAL A 56 7.41 -7.60 -3.15
CA VAL A 56 6.37 -7.44 -4.18
C VAL A 56 6.03 -8.76 -4.83
N TYR A 57 4.74 -9.08 -4.83
CA TYR A 57 4.15 -10.16 -5.59
C TYR A 57 3.07 -9.62 -6.53
N ALA A 58 2.88 -10.27 -7.68
CA ALA A 58 1.74 -10.02 -8.54
C ALA A 58 1.22 -11.34 -9.08
N LYS A 59 -0.11 -11.44 -9.26
CA LYS A 59 -0.76 -12.67 -9.74
C LYS A 59 -0.24 -13.12 -11.11
N ASP A 60 0.12 -12.17 -11.96
CA ASP A 60 0.73 -12.38 -13.26
C ASP A 60 1.89 -11.38 -13.46
N ARG A 61 3.10 -11.91 -13.55
CA ARG A 61 4.34 -11.14 -13.69
C ARG A 61 4.45 -10.42 -15.03
N ASP A 62 4.01 -11.04 -16.12
CA ASP A 62 4.11 -10.45 -17.45
C ASP A 62 3.07 -9.36 -17.64
N LEU A 63 1.87 -9.56 -17.09
CA LEU A 63 0.85 -8.52 -17.02
C LEU A 63 1.34 -7.35 -16.16
N PHE A 64 1.86 -7.62 -14.95
CA PHE A 64 2.42 -6.58 -14.08
C PHE A 64 3.50 -5.76 -14.80
N LYS A 65 4.43 -6.40 -15.51
CA LYS A 65 5.48 -5.69 -16.28
C LYS A 65 4.91 -4.72 -17.32
N LYS A 66 3.77 -5.07 -17.94
CA LYS A 66 3.11 -4.27 -18.98
C LYS A 66 2.25 -3.14 -18.39
N THR A 67 1.58 -3.38 -17.26
CA THR A 67 0.60 -2.43 -16.69
C THR A 67 1.17 -1.54 -15.60
N ARG A 68 2.25 -1.94 -14.92
CA ARG A 68 2.87 -1.12 -13.85
C ARG A 68 3.36 0.21 -14.39
N ASN A 69 3.10 1.27 -13.62
CA ASN A 69 3.52 2.62 -13.97
C ASN A 69 5.04 2.78 -13.85
N ARG A 70 5.57 3.74 -14.61
CA ARG A 70 6.95 4.21 -14.46
C ARG A 70 7.00 5.23 -13.33
N VAL A 71 8.14 5.30 -12.65
CA VAL A 71 8.38 6.34 -11.65
C VAL A 71 8.76 7.63 -12.36
N SER A 72 8.13 8.73 -11.96
CA SER A 72 8.38 10.06 -12.50
C SER A 72 9.85 10.50 -12.36
N LEU A 73 10.34 11.34 -13.27
CA LEU A 73 11.70 11.89 -13.15
C LEU A 73 11.78 12.84 -11.95
N ASP A 74 12.83 12.70 -11.16
CA ASP A 74 13.16 13.67 -10.13
C ASP A 74 13.73 14.97 -10.74
N GLU A 75 13.72 16.05 -9.96
CA GLU A 75 14.19 17.35 -10.43
C GLU A 75 15.69 17.35 -10.77
N LYS A 76 16.50 16.50 -10.13
CA LYS A 76 17.92 16.37 -10.49
C LYS A 76 18.06 15.76 -11.89
N SER A 77 17.30 14.71 -12.21
CA SER A 77 17.28 14.11 -13.55
C SER A 77 16.76 15.08 -14.60
N LYS A 78 15.70 15.84 -14.31
CA LYS A 78 15.17 16.86 -15.25
C LYS A 78 16.19 17.95 -15.56
N LYS A 79 17.06 18.33 -14.61
CA LYS A 79 18.14 19.32 -14.81
C LYS A 79 19.24 18.87 -15.78
N ILE A 80 19.36 17.57 -16.05
CA ILE A 80 20.29 17.04 -17.07
C ILE A 80 19.82 17.45 -18.48
N TYR A 81 18.51 17.58 -18.68
CA TYR A 81 17.94 18.01 -19.94
C TYR A 81 18.05 19.53 -20.07
N LYS A 82 18.73 19.99 -21.11
CA LYS A 82 19.01 21.41 -21.37
C LYS A 82 18.60 21.76 -22.79
N ASN A 83 18.13 22.98 -23.02
CA ASN A 83 17.83 23.46 -24.35
C ASN A 83 18.99 24.35 -24.86
N LEU A 84 20.10 23.72 -25.26
CA LEU A 84 21.35 24.44 -25.59
C LEU A 84 21.30 25.16 -26.94
N ASN A 85 20.37 24.78 -27.81
CA ASN A 85 20.23 25.24 -29.19
C ASN A 85 18.89 25.97 -29.45
N ASN A 86 18.15 26.35 -28.39
CA ASN A 86 16.82 26.96 -28.51
C ASN A 86 15.83 26.15 -29.37
N ASP A 87 15.88 24.82 -29.24
CA ASP A 87 14.95 23.92 -29.91
C ASP A 87 13.50 24.19 -29.48
N PRO A 88 12.55 24.34 -30.43
CA PRO A 88 11.14 24.62 -30.11
C PRO A 88 10.45 23.49 -29.34
N LYS A 89 10.97 22.26 -29.39
CA LYS A 89 10.45 21.10 -28.63
C LYS A 89 10.93 21.08 -27.17
N GLY A 90 11.78 22.02 -26.78
CA GLY A 90 12.14 22.28 -25.38
C GLY A 90 13.40 21.56 -24.91
N ARG A 91 13.46 21.22 -23.61
CA ARG A 91 14.67 20.66 -22.98
C ARG A 91 14.96 19.25 -23.50
N TRP A 92 16.23 18.97 -23.81
CA TRP A 92 16.66 17.65 -24.30
C TRP A 92 18.03 17.25 -23.74
N ARG A 93 18.43 16.00 -23.94
CA ARG A 93 19.81 15.55 -23.71
C ARG A 93 20.34 14.78 -24.91
N GLY A 94 21.65 14.85 -25.12
CA GLY A 94 22.32 14.01 -26.11
C GLY A 94 22.48 12.59 -25.57
N ILE A 95 22.14 11.61 -26.40
CA ILE A 95 22.49 10.20 -26.19
C ILE A 95 23.59 9.84 -27.20
N PRO A 96 24.75 9.35 -26.75
CA PRO A 96 25.80 8.86 -27.64
C PRO A 96 25.24 7.87 -28.64
N MET A 97 25.48 8.12 -29.93
CA MET A 97 24.98 7.27 -31.00
C MET A 97 25.85 6.02 -31.20
N THR A 98 26.50 5.51 -30.15
CA THR A 98 27.42 4.35 -30.26
C THR A 98 26.95 3.19 -29.41
N ALA A 99 27.09 1.97 -29.93
CA ALA A 99 26.83 0.71 -29.24
C ALA A 99 28.11 -0.14 -29.19
N GLN A 100 28.20 -1.03 -28.20
CA GLN A 100 29.33 -1.96 -28.09
C GLN A 100 29.29 -3.00 -29.21
N GLY A 101 30.46 -3.36 -29.73
CA GLY A 101 30.62 -4.39 -30.75
C GLY A 101 30.70 -3.85 -32.17
N TYR A 102 30.70 -4.77 -33.13
CA TYR A 102 30.89 -4.50 -34.55
C TYR A 102 29.72 -5.03 -35.38
N ARG A 103 29.20 -4.19 -36.28
CA ARG A 103 28.13 -4.53 -37.21
C ARG A 103 28.39 -3.83 -38.53
N PRO A 104 28.65 -4.55 -39.65
CA PRO A 104 29.09 -3.95 -40.91
C PRO A 104 28.20 -2.79 -41.40
N ASN A 105 26.88 -2.95 -41.30
CA ASN A 105 25.88 -1.95 -41.72
C ASN A 105 25.77 -0.72 -40.79
N GLN A 106 26.58 -0.66 -39.72
CA GLN A 106 26.61 0.45 -38.75
C GLN A 106 28.02 1.08 -38.65
N MET A 107 28.90 0.80 -39.63
CA MET A 107 30.28 1.29 -39.71
C MET A 107 30.47 2.33 -40.84
N TYR A 108 29.51 3.23 -40.99
CA TYR A 108 29.55 4.31 -41.99
C TYR A 108 30.21 5.58 -41.42
N ALA A 109 30.69 6.45 -42.32
CA ALA A 109 31.25 7.74 -41.95
C ALA A 109 30.15 8.80 -41.84
N ILE A 110 30.26 9.68 -40.85
CA ILE A 110 29.33 10.79 -40.66
C ILE A 110 30.09 12.10 -40.76
N THR A 111 29.74 12.94 -41.73
CA THR A 111 30.29 14.29 -41.86
C THR A 111 29.43 15.25 -41.03
N ALA A 112 30.03 15.85 -40.00
CA ALA A 112 29.37 16.86 -39.20
C ALA A 112 29.22 18.19 -39.99
N PRO A 113 28.26 19.07 -39.64
CA PRO A 113 28.06 20.34 -40.34
C PRO A 113 29.30 21.24 -40.40
N GLY A 114 30.18 21.18 -39.40
CA GLY A 114 31.46 21.89 -39.39
C GLY A 114 32.58 21.24 -40.20
N GLY A 115 32.29 20.18 -40.97
CA GLY A 115 33.21 19.51 -41.90
C GLY A 115 33.98 18.33 -41.32
N LYS A 116 33.97 18.11 -39.99
CA LYS A 116 34.68 16.97 -39.38
C LYS A 116 33.98 15.64 -39.68
N VAL A 117 34.74 14.66 -40.16
CA VAL A 117 34.27 13.29 -40.39
C VAL A 117 34.45 12.45 -39.12
N HIS A 118 33.39 11.79 -38.68
CA HIS A 118 33.37 10.88 -37.54
C HIS A 118 33.16 9.44 -37.98
N ARG A 119 33.87 8.53 -37.32
CA ARG A 119 33.66 7.08 -37.38
C ARG A 119 33.41 6.55 -35.97
N PRO A 120 32.77 5.37 -35.82
CA PRO A 120 32.64 4.75 -34.51
C PRO A 120 34.02 4.55 -33.86
N PRO A 121 34.16 4.77 -32.54
CA PRO A 121 35.39 4.45 -31.82
C PRO A 121 35.71 2.95 -31.90
N GLU A 122 36.98 2.60 -31.67
CA GLU A 122 37.41 1.20 -31.63
C GLU A 122 36.57 0.38 -30.63
N GLY A 123 36.19 -0.85 -31.02
CA GLY A 123 35.32 -1.73 -30.22
C GLY A 123 33.84 -1.33 -30.18
N ARG A 124 33.44 -0.29 -30.93
CA ARG A 124 32.05 0.19 -31.02
C ARG A 124 31.60 0.32 -32.48
N CYS A 125 30.29 0.34 -32.68
CA CYS A 125 29.62 0.68 -33.93
C CYS A 125 28.57 1.77 -33.67
N TRP A 126 28.00 2.39 -34.71
CA TRP A 126 26.87 3.28 -34.51
C TRP A 126 25.65 2.49 -33.99
N SER A 127 24.81 3.13 -33.16
CA SER A 127 23.60 2.50 -32.62
C SER A 127 22.47 2.41 -33.64
N THR A 128 22.58 3.08 -34.78
CA THR A 128 21.60 3.12 -35.88
C THR A 128 22.26 2.78 -37.23
N THR A 129 21.46 2.32 -38.19
CA THR A 129 21.88 2.18 -39.60
C THR A 129 21.99 3.56 -40.25
N GLU A 130 22.65 3.64 -41.41
CA GLU A 130 22.85 4.90 -42.13
C GLU A 130 21.51 5.55 -42.52
N ASP A 131 20.55 4.78 -43.05
CA ASP A 131 19.23 5.28 -43.43
C ASP A 131 18.47 5.87 -42.23
N LYS A 132 18.52 5.18 -41.08
CA LYS A 132 17.89 5.66 -39.85
C LYS A 132 18.59 6.90 -39.30
N PHE A 133 19.91 6.99 -39.43
CA PHE A 133 20.65 8.19 -39.08
C PHE A 133 20.24 9.37 -39.95
N ARG A 134 20.14 9.19 -41.28
CA ARG A 134 19.68 10.24 -42.20
C ARG A 134 18.26 10.70 -41.87
N ALA A 135 17.34 9.78 -41.61
CA ALA A 135 15.99 10.14 -41.16
C ALA A 135 15.99 10.97 -39.86
N LEU A 136 16.78 10.57 -38.85
CA LEU A 136 16.93 11.35 -37.62
C LEU A 136 17.59 12.72 -37.85
N LEU A 137 18.51 12.82 -38.81
CA LEU A 137 19.15 14.07 -39.19
C LEU A 137 18.13 15.03 -39.82
N ASP A 138 17.31 14.53 -40.76
CA ASP A 138 16.26 15.29 -41.43
C ASP A 138 15.17 15.75 -40.46
N GLU A 139 14.87 14.93 -39.44
CA GLU A 139 13.96 15.28 -38.33
C GLU A 139 14.55 16.29 -37.32
N GLY A 140 15.82 16.69 -37.49
CA GLY A 140 16.53 17.57 -36.56
C GLY A 140 16.86 16.92 -35.22
N ARG A 141 16.90 15.58 -35.15
CA ARG A 141 17.18 14.81 -33.93
C ARG A 141 18.65 14.48 -33.70
N ILE A 142 19.57 15.03 -34.50
CA ILE A 142 21.02 14.82 -34.32
C ILE A 142 21.67 16.12 -33.88
N TYR A 143 22.47 16.04 -32.81
CA TYR A 143 23.25 17.15 -32.30
C TYR A 143 24.75 16.89 -32.43
N PHE A 144 25.46 17.84 -33.04
CA PHE A 144 26.90 17.79 -33.29
C PHE A 144 27.72 18.71 -32.37
N GLY A 145 27.20 19.01 -31.17
CA GLY A 145 27.87 19.96 -30.27
C GLY A 145 27.68 21.41 -30.70
N LYS A 146 28.17 22.34 -29.86
CA LYS A 146 27.98 23.79 -30.06
C LYS A 146 28.64 24.28 -31.35
N ASP A 147 29.80 23.72 -31.68
CA ASP A 147 30.61 24.12 -32.84
C ASP A 147 30.32 23.28 -34.09
N GLY A 148 29.27 22.44 -34.05
CA GLY A 148 28.86 21.60 -35.19
C GLY A 148 29.88 20.53 -35.61
N ASN A 149 30.85 20.20 -34.76
CA ASN A 149 31.98 19.31 -35.06
C ASN A 149 32.18 18.16 -34.05
N SER A 150 31.35 18.07 -33.01
CA SER A 150 31.39 16.96 -32.05
C SER A 150 30.82 15.68 -32.63
N GLN A 151 31.12 14.54 -32.00
CA GLN A 151 30.53 13.26 -32.37
C GLN A 151 28.99 13.35 -32.29
N PRO A 152 28.24 12.76 -33.25
CA PRO A 152 26.79 12.85 -33.28
C PRO A 152 26.15 12.20 -32.05
N ASN A 153 25.25 12.95 -31.42
CA ASN A 153 24.36 12.45 -30.38
C ASN A 153 22.91 12.51 -30.87
N VAL A 154 22.10 11.52 -30.50
CA VAL A 154 20.66 11.57 -30.71
C VAL A 154 20.05 12.46 -29.63
N ILE A 155 19.23 13.42 -30.05
CA ILE A 155 18.43 14.28 -29.17
C ILE A 155 17.28 13.44 -28.61
N ARG A 156 17.22 13.36 -27.28
CA ARG A 156 16.07 12.83 -26.55
C ARG A 156 15.43 13.95 -25.75
N TYR A 157 14.20 14.31 -26.09
CA TYR A 157 13.48 15.38 -25.42
C TYR A 157 12.99 14.92 -24.04
N LEU A 158 12.94 15.85 -23.09
CA LEU A 158 12.42 15.60 -21.75
C LEU A 158 10.93 15.22 -21.80
N SER A 159 10.16 15.83 -22.71
CA SER A 159 8.74 15.54 -22.94
C SER A 159 8.47 14.10 -23.43
N GLU A 160 9.49 13.41 -23.96
CA GLU A 160 9.39 12.03 -24.43
C GLU A 160 9.78 11.01 -23.36
N VAL A 161 10.12 11.46 -22.15
CA VAL A 161 10.54 10.58 -21.07
C VAL A 161 9.35 10.30 -20.16
N GLU A 162 8.74 9.14 -20.40
CA GLU A 162 7.61 8.61 -19.61
C GLU A 162 7.96 8.25 -18.15
N GLY A 163 9.24 8.33 -17.76
CA GLY A 163 9.74 7.95 -16.44
C GLY A 163 10.70 6.76 -16.47
N PHE A 164 11.11 6.32 -15.29
CA PHE A 164 12.02 5.21 -15.09
C PHE A 164 11.29 3.92 -14.73
N VAL A 165 11.85 2.79 -15.17
CA VAL A 165 11.43 1.49 -14.62
C VAL A 165 11.73 1.52 -13.12
N PRO A 166 10.80 1.12 -12.24
CA PRO A 166 11.08 1.05 -10.82
C PRO A 166 12.29 0.15 -10.56
N TRP A 167 13.22 0.64 -9.76
CA TRP A 167 14.41 -0.10 -9.32
C TRP A 167 14.26 -0.51 -7.85
N THR A 168 15.08 -1.46 -7.42
CA THR A 168 14.96 -2.09 -6.09
C THR A 168 15.68 -1.34 -4.98
N TRP A 169 16.33 -0.21 -5.25
CA TRP A 169 16.96 0.62 -4.22
C TRP A 169 16.21 1.92 -4.05
N TRP A 170 15.56 2.14 -2.91
CA TRP A 170 14.73 3.31 -2.67
C TRP A 170 15.41 4.23 -1.64
N PRO A 171 16.15 5.25 -2.10
CA PRO A 171 16.89 6.14 -1.23
C PRO A 171 15.93 7.05 -0.46
N HIS A 172 16.33 7.43 0.76
CA HIS A 172 15.46 8.19 1.66
C HIS A 172 15.08 9.57 1.10
N GLU A 173 15.93 10.17 0.27
CA GLU A 173 15.66 11.47 -0.34
C GLU A 173 14.50 11.40 -1.36
N GLU A 174 14.17 10.22 -1.86
CA GLU A 174 13.08 10.00 -2.80
C GLU A 174 11.78 9.58 -2.12
N VAL A 175 11.86 8.68 -1.15
CA VAL A 175 10.68 8.01 -0.56
C VAL A 175 10.49 8.29 0.93
N GLY A 176 11.32 9.15 1.51
CA GLY A 176 11.29 9.49 2.93
C GLY A 176 11.99 8.48 3.83
N HIS A 177 11.98 8.77 5.14
CA HIS A 177 12.62 7.95 6.19
C HIS A 177 11.80 7.96 7.48
N THR A 178 12.21 7.16 8.47
CA THR A 178 11.48 7.01 9.75
C THR A 178 11.35 8.32 10.54
N ASP A 179 12.40 9.14 10.61
CA ASP A 179 12.32 10.46 11.28
C ASP A 179 11.34 11.43 10.58
N GLU A 180 11.21 11.38 9.24
CA GLU A 180 10.17 12.14 8.52
C GLU A 180 8.78 11.67 8.92
N ALA A 181 8.54 10.34 8.91
CA ALA A 181 7.27 9.76 9.31
C ALA A 181 6.89 10.12 10.76
N LYS A 182 7.86 10.14 11.68
CA LYS A 182 7.64 10.55 13.06
C LYS A 182 7.23 12.02 13.17
N LYS A 183 7.85 12.90 12.38
CA LYS A 183 7.48 14.32 12.32
C LYS A 183 6.09 14.53 11.73
N GLU A 184 5.72 13.77 10.69
CA GLU A 184 4.36 13.76 10.13
C GLU A 184 3.34 13.36 11.21
N SER A 185 3.59 12.26 11.94
CA SER A 185 2.71 11.79 13.02
C SER A 185 2.58 12.82 14.16
N HIS A 186 3.69 13.43 14.60
CA HIS A 186 3.65 14.52 15.59
C HIS A 186 2.83 15.73 15.12
N ALA A 187 2.90 16.09 13.83
CA ALA A 187 2.14 17.21 13.29
C ALA A 187 0.63 16.90 13.26
N LEU A 188 0.26 15.64 13.02
CA LEU A 188 -1.13 15.20 12.98
C LEU A 188 -1.75 15.07 14.36
N PHE A 189 -1.04 14.51 15.34
CA PHE A 189 -1.60 14.09 16.62
C PHE A 189 -0.99 14.78 17.85
N GLY A 190 0.08 15.56 17.66
CA GLY A 190 0.91 16.05 18.76
C GLY A 190 1.87 14.98 19.27
N LYS A 191 2.90 15.38 20.04
CA LYS A 191 3.94 14.44 20.53
C LYS A 191 3.41 13.37 21.48
N ALA A 192 2.41 13.70 22.29
CA ALA A 192 1.89 12.80 23.33
C ALA A 192 1.00 11.67 22.78
N HIS A 193 0.44 11.85 21.59
CA HIS A 193 -0.51 10.91 20.97
C HIS A 193 -0.06 10.48 19.58
N ALA A 194 1.21 10.68 19.25
CA ALA A 194 1.74 10.25 17.97
C ALA A 194 1.91 8.75 17.94
N PHE A 195 1.59 8.17 16.80
CA PHE A 195 1.91 6.78 16.51
C PHE A 195 3.43 6.58 16.50
N ASP A 196 3.91 5.50 17.10
CA ASP A 196 5.35 5.29 17.36
C ASP A 196 6.14 4.96 16.09
N THR A 197 5.61 4.07 15.25
CA THR A 197 6.31 3.51 14.08
C THR A 197 5.56 3.71 12.76
N PRO A 198 5.14 4.95 12.42
CA PRO A 198 4.43 5.22 11.17
C PRO A 198 5.38 5.04 9.99
N LYS A 199 4.83 4.66 8.85
CA LYS A 199 5.54 4.74 7.57
C LYS A 199 5.38 6.15 6.99
N PRO A 200 6.38 6.70 6.28
CA PRO A 200 6.25 8.02 5.67
C PRO A 200 5.31 7.97 4.46
N GLU A 201 4.52 9.02 4.25
CA GLU A 201 3.57 9.05 3.12
C GLU A 201 4.26 8.87 1.76
N ARG A 202 5.48 9.38 1.61
CA ARG A 202 6.24 9.28 0.35
C ARG A 202 6.62 7.85 -0.01
N LEU A 203 6.78 6.96 0.97
CA LEU A 203 7.05 5.55 0.74
C LEU A 203 5.81 4.87 0.16
N LEU A 204 4.64 5.11 0.77
CA LEU A 204 3.38 4.57 0.28
C LEU A 204 3.00 5.19 -1.07
N HIS A 205 3.30 6.46 -1.29
CA HIS A 205 3.13 7.09 -2.59
C HIS A 205 3.96 6.41 -3.67
N ARG A 206 5.22 6.03 -3.39
CA ARG A 206 6.03 5.26 -4.34
C ARG A 206 5.38 3.92 -4.69
N VAL A 207 4.86 3.21 -3.70
CA VAL A 207 4.16 1.93 -3.91
C VAL A 207 2.92 2.14 -4.80
N LEU A 208 2.07 3.09 -4.44
CA LEU A 208 0.81 3.34 -5.15
C LEU A 208 1.03 3.96 -6.54
N GLU A 209 2.02 4.84 -6.71
CA GLU A 209 2.43 5.39 -8.01
C GLU A 209 2.75 4.26 -8.99
N ILE A 210 3.49 3.24 -8.54
CA ILE A 210 3.86 2.09 -9.38
C ILE A 210 2.66 1.18 -9.68
N ALA A 211 1.82 0.93 -8.66
CA ALA A 211 0.87 -0.18 -8.67
C ALA A 211 -0.55 0.19 -9.11
N THR A 212 -0.91 1.48 -9.15
CA THR A 212 -2.32 1.91 -9.27
C THR A 212 -2.52 3.06 -10.25
N ASN A 213 -3.73 3.17 -10.77
CA ASN A 213 -4.26 4.29 -11.52
C ASN A 213 -5.47 4.91 -10.78
N PRO A 214 -5.84 6.18 -11.07
CA PRO A 214 -7.01 6.80 -10.46
C PRO A 214 -8.26 5.92 -10.54
N GLY A 215 -8.98 5.77 -9.42
CA GLY A 215 -10.17 4.92 -9.30
C GLY A 215 -9.93 3.45 -8.90
N ASP A 216 -8.68 2.98 -8.94
CA ASP A 216 -8.30 1.65 -8.45
C ASP A 216 -8.57 1.51 -6.94
N LEU A 217 -8.68 0.27 -6.48
CA LEU A 217 -8.92 -0.07 -5.07
C LEU A 217 -7.63 -0.50 -4.38
N VAL A 218 -7.34 0.12 -3.23
CA VAL A 218 -6.23 -0.23 -2.34
C VAL A 218 -6.77 -0.85 -1.06
N LEU A 219 -6.22 -1.98 -0.64
CA LEU A 219 -6.50 -2.60 0.66
C LEU A 219 -5.24 -2.57 1.51
N ASP A 220 -5.36 -2.05 2.73
CA ASP A 220 -4.36 -2.19 3.78
C ASP A 220 -4.97 -2.89 4.98
N SER A 221 -4.54 -4.13 5.23
CA SER A 221 -5.06 -4.95 6.33
C SER A 221 -4.32 -4.74 7.66
N PHE A 222 -3.32 -3.86 7.68
CA PHE A 222 -2.52 -3.48 8.86
C PHE A 222 -2.32 -1.97 8.87
N ALA A 223 -3.44 -1.23 8.89
CA ALA A 223 -3.46 0.19 8.56
C ALA A 223 -2.66 1.09 9.52
N GLY A 224 -2.49 0.67 10.78
CA GLY A 224 -1.79 1.37 11.85
C GLY A 224 -2.25 2.82 12.00
N SER A 225 -1.36 3.75 11.63
CA SER A 225 -1.62 5.20 11.64
C SER A 225 -2.46 5.72 10.47
N GLY A 226 -2.95 4.85 9.59
CA GLY A 226 -3.77 5.20 8.43
C GLY A 226 -3.02 5.83 7.27
N THR A 227 -1.70 5.61 7.17
CA THR A 227 -0.85 6.25 6.16
C THR A 227 -1.25 5.85 4.74
N THR A 228 -1.52 4.57 4.49
CA THR A 228 -1.94 4.08 3.17
C THR A 228 -3.25 4.73 2.73
N GLY A 229 -4.24 4.84 3.63
CA GLY A 229 -5.51 5.51 3.33
C GLY A 229 -5.35 7.00 3.05
N ALA A 230 -4.50 7.70 3.81
CA ALA A 230 -4.21 9.12 3.58
C ALA A 230 -3.61 9.34 2.17
N VAL A 231 -2.61 8.55 1.80
CA VAL A 231 -1.96 8.64 0.48
C VAL A 231 -2.92 8.24 -0.63
N ALA A 232 -3.61 7.11 -0.48
CA ALA A 232 -4.55 6.61 -1.49
C ALA A 232 -5.68 7.62 -1.75
N HIS A 233 -6.21 8.24 -0.69
CA HIS A 233 -7.24 9.26 -0.82
C HIS A 233 -6.74 10.51 -1.57
N LYS A 234 -5.56 11.02 -1.20
CA LYS A 234 -4.93 12.16 -1.88
C LYS A 234 -4.63 11.88 -3.36
N MET A 235 -4.42 10.62 -3.73
CA MET A 235 -4.21 10.17 -5.11
C MET A 235 -5.51 9.88 -5.89
N GLY A 236 -6.69 10.08 -5.28
CA GLY A 236 -7.98 9.81 -5.94
C GLY A 236 -8.28 8.32 -6.11
N LEU A 237 -7.74 7.47 -5.22
CA LEU A 237 -7.99 6.03 -5.20
C LEU A 237 -9.15 5.70 -4.27
N ARG A 238 -9.81 4.56 -4.53
CA ARG A 238 -10.68 3.91 -3.55
C ARG A 238 -9.80 3.15 -2.57
N TRP A 239 -10.16 3.14 -1.30
CA TRP A 239 -9.36 2.45 -0.29
C TRP A 239 -10.22 1.76 0.75
N MET A 240 -9.65 0.70 1.32
CA MET A 240 -10.15 -0.01 2.48
C MET A 240 -8.99 -0.18 3.45
N MET A 241 -9.21 0.17 4.70
CA MET A 241 -8.25 -0.01 5.78
C MET A 241 -8.88 -0.90 6.84
N VAL A 242 -8.13 -1.89 7.30
CA VAL A 242 -8.48 -2.76 8.43
C VAL A 242 -7.42 -2.58 9.50
N GLU A 243 -7.86 -2.46 10.74
CA GLU A 243 -6.96 -2.32 11.88
C GLU A 243 -7.60 -2.98 13.10
N LEU A 244 -6.75 -3.60 13.93
CA LEU A 244 -7.15 -4.24 15.16
C LEU A 244 -6.99 -3.24 16.32
N GLY A 245 -8.01 -3.15 17.18
CA GLY A 245 -8.00 -2.28 18.34
C GLY A 245 -8.34 -0.82 18.03
N GLU A 246 -7.97 0.07 18.95
CA GLU A 246 -8.50 1.44 19.01
C GLU A 246 -7.83 2.42 18.02
N HIS A 247 -6.81 2.00 17.27
CA HIS A 247 -6.10 2.84 16.29
C HIS A 247 -7.03 3.39 15.21
N CYS A 248 -8.05 2.62 14.84
CA CYS A 248 -9.15 3.07 13.97
C CYS A 248 -9.79 4.38 14.46
N HIS A 249 -10.06 4.49 15.76
CA HIS A 249 -10.71 5.66 16.38
C HIS A 249 -9.73 6.76 16.77
N THR A 250 -8.56 6.37 17.26
CA THR A 250 -7.57 7.29 17.85
C THR A 250 -6.67 7.94 16.80
N HIS A 251 -6.37 7.24 15.70
CA HIS A 251 -5.39 7.70 14.70
C HIS A 251 -6.00 7.79 13.29
N ILE A 252 -6.61 6.72 12.80
CA ILE A 252 -7.10 6.65 11.41
C ILE A 252 -8.24 7.64 11.18
N THR A 253 -9.30 7.58 11.99
CA THR A 253 -10.47 8.45 11.84
C THR A 253 -10.12 9.94 11.93
N PRO A 254 -9.38 10.43 12.95
CA PRO A 254 -8.99 11.83 13.02
C PRO A 254 -8.08 12.26 11.87
N ARG A 255 -7.15 11.41 11.43
CA ARG A 255 -6.30 11.69 10.28
C ARG A 255 -7.10 11.82 9.00
N MET A 256 -8.00 10.88 8.73
CA MET A 256 -8.81 10.90 7.50
C MET A 256 -9.74 12.12 7.45
N LYS A 257 -10.29 12.56 8.59
CA LYS A 257 -11.03 13.83 8.66
C LYS A 257 -10.15 15.00 8.22
N LYS A 258 -8.95 15.16 8.79
CA LYS A 258 -8.00 16.21 8.36
C LYS A 258 -7.64 16.12 6.87
N VAL A 259 -7.45 14.92 6.33
CA VAL A 259 -7.17 14.73 4.90
C VAL A 259 -8.35 15.19 4.04
N ILE A 260 -9.57 14.82 4.41
CA ILE A 260 -10.81 15.21 3.71
C ILE A 260 -11.06 16.71 3.81
N ASP A 261 -10.83 17.30 4.99
CA ASP A 261 -11.03 18.73 5.22
C ASP A 261 -9.91 19.59 4.57
N GLY A 262 -8.86 18.95 4.03
CA GLY A 262 -7.71 19.64 3.44
C GLY A 262 -6.74 20.24 4.47
N GLU A 263 -6.86 19.84 5.73
CA GLU A 263 -6.09 20.34 6.88
C GLU A 263 -4.83 19.50 7.18
N ASP A 264 -4.49 18.55 6.31
CA ASP A 264 -3.25 17.77 6.37
C ASP A 264 -2.21 18.30 5.35
N PRO A 265 -1.34 19.25 5.72
CA PRO A 265 -0.36 19.85 4.82
C PRO A 265 0.89 18.97 4.60
N GLY A 266 0.99 17.83 5.29
CA GLY A 266 2.18 16.97 5.32
C GLY A 266 2.32 16.03 4.13
N GLY A 267 3.39 15.23 4.16
CA GLY A 267 3.63 14.13 3.21
C GLY A 267 3.51 14.55 1.75
N ILE A 268 2.58 13.93 1.02
CA ILE A 268 2.45 14.14 -0.42
C ILE A 268 1.45 15.24 -0.83
N THR A 269 0.78 15.90 0.11
CA THR A 269 -0.31 16.85 -0.16
C THR A 269 0.06 17.89 -1.22
N LYS A 270 1.27 18.48 -1.12
CA LYS A 270 1.76 19.45 -2.10
C LYS A 270 2.11 18.81 -3.45
N THR A 271 2.73 17.63 -3.42
CA THR A 271 3.17 16.90 -4.63
C THR A 271 2.01 16.54 -5.53
N VAL A 272 0.89 16.11 -4.95
CA VAL A 272 -0.32 15.74 -5.71
C VAL A 272 -1.36 16.88 -5.79
N ASN A 273 -1.01 18.08 -5.31
CA ASN A 273 -1.89 19.25 -5.28
C ASN A 273 -3.26 18.98 -4.64
N TRP A 274 -3.30 18.18 -3.57
CA TRP A 274 -4.53 17.85 -2.86
C TRP A 274 -5.12 19.08 -2.15
N LYS A 275 -6.45 19.21 -2.17
CA LYS A 275 -7.19 20.35 -1.58
C LYS A 275 -8.27 19.94 -0.57
N GLY A 276 -8.47 18.65 -0.35
CA GLY A 276 -9.62 18.11 0.39
C GLY A 276 -10.74 17.62 -0.52
N GLY A 277 -11.80 17.11 0.11
CA GLY A 277 -12.97 16.48 -0.51
C GLY A 277 -13.07 14.99 -0.20
N GLY A 278 -14.17 14.37 -0.66
CA GLY A 278 -14.42 12.94 -0.47
C GLY A 278 -15.04 12.58 0.89
N GLY A 279 -15.01 11.30 1.22
CA GLY A 279 -15.57 10.76 2.45
C GLY A 279 -15.14 9.32 2.67
N PHE A 280 -15.42 8.79 3.86
CA PHE A 280 -15.25 7.37 4.16
C PHE A 280 -16.43 6.87 4.97
N ARG A 281 -16.61 5.55 4.95
CA ARG A 281 -17.53 4.85 5.85
C ARG A 281 -16.71 4.13 6.90
N TYR A 282 -17.19 4.17 8.13
CA TYR A 282 -16.58 3.50 9.25
C TYR A 282 -17.42 2.27 9.61
N TYR A 283 -16.77 1.11 9.73
CA TYR A 283 -17.40 -0.14 10.11
C TYR A 283 -16.65 -0.74 11.29
N ARG A 284 -17.40 -1.38 12.20
CA ARG A 284 -16.86 -2.20 13.28
C ARG A 284 -17.35 -3.62 13.07
N LEU A 285 -16.46 -4.60 13.29
CA LEU A 285 -16.88 -6.00 13.30
C LEU A 285 -17.72 -6.26 14.56
N GLY A 286 -18.98 -6.66 14.35
CA GLY A 286 -19.85 -7.12 15.43
C GLY A 286 -19.53 -8.57 15.83
N PRO A 287 -20.12 -9.06 16.94
CA PRO A 287 -20.03 -10.47 17.29
C PRO A 287 -20.65 -11.36 16.18
N SER A 288 -20.35 -12.66 16.21
CA SER A 288 -21.02 -13.60 15.28
C SER A 288 -22.53 -13.53 15.49
N LEU A 289 -23.28 -13.33 14.41
CA LEU A 289 -24.74 -13.23 14.45
C LEU A 289 -25.39 -14.53 14.92
N ILE A 290 -24.83 -15.66 14.51
CA ILE A 290 -25.30 -16.99 14.89
C ILE A 290 -24.26 -17.65 15.78
N VAL A 291 -24.72 -18.22 16.89
CA VAL A 291 -23.94 -19.02 17.83
C VAL A 291 -24.68 -20.31 18.13
N ASP A 292 -23.96 -21.32 18.59
CA ASP A 292 -24.56 -22.56 19.06
C ASP A 292 -24.98 -22.44 20.53
N ASP A 293 -26.18 -22.92 20.84
CA ASP A 293 -26.63 -23.07 22.23
C ASP A 293 -25.96 -24.28 22.92
N GLU A 294 -26.30 -24.53 24.20
CA GLU A 294 -25.75 -25.65 24.99
C GLU A 294 -26.02 -27.04 24.37
N TRP A 295 -26.93 -27.13 23.41
CA TRP A 295 -27.30 -28.36 22.70
C TRP A 295 -26.86 -28.34 21.23
N SER A 296 -25.97 -27.43 20.85
CA SER A 296 -25.46 -27.26 19.48
C SER A 296 -26.54 -26.89 18.45
N ASN A 297 -27.61 -26.20 18.88
CA ASN A 297 -28.56 -25.61 17.95
C ASN A 297 -28.12 -24.19 17.58
N PRO A 298 -28.18 -23.82 16.28
CA PRO A 298 -27.87 -22.47 15.84
C PRO A 298 -28.97 -21.49 16.28
N VAL A 299 -28.61 -20.50 17.08
CA VAL A 299 -29.48 -19.44 17.61
C VAL A 299 -28.89 -18.06 17.33
N ILE A 300 -29.73 -17.02 17.38
CA ILE A 300 -29.25 -15.63 17.29
C ILE A 300 -28.45 -15.33 18.55
N ASN A 301 -27.26 -14.77 18.40
CA ASN A 301 -26.42 -14.38 19.52
C ASN A 301 -27.12 -13.33 20.39
N SER A 302 -27.17 -13.58 21.70
CA SER A 302 -27.81 -12.70 22.69
C SER A 302 -27.16 -11.31 22.80
N GLU A 303 -25.93 -11.14 22.31
CA GLU A 303 -25.27 -9.83 22.23
C GLU A 303 -25.91 -8.90 21.17
N PHE A 304 -26.68 -9.45 20.22
CA PHE A 304 -27.41 -8.64 19.25
C PHE A 304 -28.69 -8.06 19.85
N ASN A 305 -28.72 -6.74 20.02
CA ASN A 305 -29.98 -6.05 20.23
C ASN A 305 -30.80 -5.96 18.92
N ALA A 306 -32.04 -5.49 19.02
CA ALA A 306 -32.96 -5.41 17.87
C ALA A 306 -32.41 -4.55 16.71
N ALA A 307 -31.69 -3.45 17.01
CA ALA A 307 -31.12 -2.58 16.00
C ALA A 307 -29.96 -3.25 15.26
N MET A 308 -29.04 -3.89 15.98
CA MET A 308 -27.92 -4.64 15.40
C MET A 308 -28.44 -5.80 14.53
N LEU A 309 -29.45 -6.52 15.00
CA LEU A 309 -30.06 -7.60 14.24
C LEU A 309 -30.72 -7.07 12.96
N ALA A 310 -31.44 -5.95 13.05
CA ALA A 310 -32.03 -5.30 11.90
C ALA A 310 -30.99 -4.83 10.88
N GLU A 311 -29.90 -4.20 11.33
CA GLU A 311 -28.80 -3.76 10.49
C GLU A 311 -28.11 -4.95 9.78
N ALA A 312 -27.82 -6.02 10.52
CA ALA A 312 -27.21 -7.24 9.97
C ALA A 312 -28.12 -7.88 8.91
N MET A 313 -29.42 -8.00 9.19
CA MET A 313 -30.39 -8.56 8.24
C MET A 313 -30.57 -7.68 7.01
N CYS A 314 -30.59 -6.35 7.16
CA CYS A 314 -30.60 -5.43 6.01
C CYS A 314 -29.42 -5.73 5.09
N LYS A 315 -28.22 -5.80 5.67
CA LYS A 315 -27.00 -6.07 4.89
C LYS A 315 -27.05 -7.44 4.17
N LEU A 316 -27.50 -8.49 4.87
CA LEU A 316 -27.60 -9.84 4.32
C LEU A 316 -28.66 -9.97 3.23
N GLU A 317 -29.74 -9.20 3.30
CA GLU A 317 -30.83 -9.20 2.33
C GLU A 317 -30.67 -8.17 1.20
N GLY A 318 -29.61 -7.35 1.24
CA GLY A 318 -29.34 -6.33 0.20
C GLY A 318 -30.12 -5.03 0.39
N PHE A 319 -30.59 -4.75 1.60
CA PHE A 319 -31.27 -3.51 1.98
C PHE A 319 -30.29 -2.53 2.65
N GLU A 320 -30.52 -1.24 2.47
CA GLU A 320 -29.90 -0.19 3.25
C GLU A 320 -30.57 -0.12 4.63
N TYR A 321 -29.78 -0.19 5.70
CA TYR A 321 -30.29 0.03 7.05
C TYR A 321 -30.66 1.51 7.22
N ALA A 322 -31.95 1.77 7.38
CA ALA A 322 -32.52 3.12 7.41
C ALA A 322 -33.85 3.07 8.19
N PRO A 323 -33.81 2.90 9.52
CA PRO A 323 -35.01 2.77 10.33
C PRO A 323 -35.83 4.06 10.29
N SER A 324 -37.16 3.93 10.23
CA SER A 324 -38.09 5.07 10.30
C SER A 324 -38.38 5.44 11.75
N GLU A 325 -38.47 6.75 12.04
CA GLU A 325 -38.93 7.25 13.35
C GLU A 325 -40.46 7.15 13.50
N ASP A 326 -41.20 7.14 12.39
CA ASP A 326 -42.67 7.16 12.37
C ASP A 326 -43.30 5.77 12.17
N VAL A 327 -42.61 4.89 11.44
CA VAL A 327 -43.14 3.58 11.02
C VAL A 327 -42.31 2.46 11.60
N TYR A 328 -42.82 1.81 12.64
CA TYR A 328 -42.08 0.82 13.43
C TYR A 328 -41.56 -0.38 12.63
N TRP A 329 -42.20 -0.75 11.52
CA TRP A 329 -41.79 -1.90 10.71
C TRP A 329 -40.80 -1.56 9.60
N ILE A 330 -40.50 -0.27 9.39
CA ILE A 330 -39.46 0.14 8.44
C ILE A 330 -38.12 0.15 9.18
N HIS A 331 -37.36 -0.94 9.04
CA HIS A 331 -35.98 -1.01 9.54
C HIS A 331 -34.94 -0.75 8.44
N GLY A 332 -35.28 -1.06 7.19
CA GLY A 332 -34.44 -0.80 6.04
C GLY A 332 -35.23 -0.74 4.73
N LYS A 333 -34.55 -0.29 3.68
CA LYS A 333 -35.14 -0.06 2.35
C LYS A 333 -34.19 -0.53 1.24
N SER A 334 -34.74 -1.09 0.17
CA SER A 334 -33.98 -1.40 -1.06
C SER A 334 -34.30 -0.40 -2.18
N THR A 335 -35.55 0.07 -2.20
CA THR A 335 -36.09 1.09 -3.11
C THR A 335 -37.06 2.00 -2.33
N GLU A 336 -37.77 2.91 -3.01
CA GLU A 336 -38.76 3.78 -2.37
C GLU A 336 -40.02 3.04 -1.88
N THR A 337 -40.28 1.84 -2.41
CA THR A 337 -41.49 1.06 -2.10
C THR A 337 -41.20 -0.32 -1.50
N ASP A 338 -39.93 -0.70 -1.35
CA ASP A 338 -39.53 -2.02 -0.85
C ASP A 338 -38.76 -1.92 0.47
N PHE A 339 -39.32 -2.53 1.52
CA PHE A 339 -38.89 -2.36 2.90
C PHE A 339 -38.57 -3.69 3.58
N LEU A 340 -37.85 -3.61 4.70
CA LEU A 340 -37.49 -4.76 5.51
C LEU A 340 -37.87 -4.53 6.98
N TYR A 341 -38.53 -5.53 7.56
CA TYR A 341 -38.88 -5.61 8.98
C TYR A 341 -38.21 -6.83 9.63
N VAL A 342 -37.62 -6.64 10.81
CA VAL A 342 -36.98 -7.74 11.57
C VAL A 342 -37.59 -7.84 12.94
N THR A 343 -37.98 -9.05 13.34
CA THR A 343 -38.55 -9.30 14.66
C THR A 343 -38.14 -10.66 15.18
N THR A 344 -37.90 -10.78 16.49
CA THR A 344 -37.71 -12.08 17.15
C THR A 344 -39.04 -12.71 17.57
N GLN A 345 -40.17 -12.02 17.34
CA GLN A 345 -41.50 -12.49 17.72
C GLN A 345 -42.08 -13.50 16.72
N PHE A 346 -42.98 -14.34 17.23
CA PHE A 346 -43.81 -15.20 16.41
C PHE A 346 -44.87 -14.36 15.68
N MET A 347 -44.97 -14.53 14.35
CA MET A 347 -45.96 -13.83 13.53
C MET A 347 -47.21 -14.68 13.33
N SER A 348 -48.32 -14.27 13.93
CA SER A 348 -49.64 -14.87 13.72
C SER A 348 -50.28 -14.38 12.41
N LYS A 349 -51.29 -15.09 11.91
CA LYS A 349 -52.05 -14.65 10.72
C LYS A 349 -52.65 -13.26 10.92
N GLU A 350 -53.21 -12.99 12.11
CA GLU A 350 -53.83 -11.70 12.44
C GLU A 350 -52.83 -10.55 12.42
N MET A 351 -51.61 -10.76 12.94
CA MET A 351 -50.53 -9.77 12.88
C MET A 351 -50.12 -9.49 11.44
N LEU A 352 -49.97 -10.54 10.63
CA LEU A 352 -49.59 -10.41 9.22
C LEU A 352 -50.67 -9.74 8.37
N THR A 353 -51.94 -10.00 8.65
CA THR A 353 -53.05 -9.29 7.99
C THR A 353 -52.99 -7.80 8.29
N ARG A 354 -52.88 -7.41 9.57
CA ARG A 354 -52.74 -5.99 9.93
C ARG A 354 -51.53 -5.34 9.29
N LEU A 355 -50.39 -6.03 9.30
CA LEU A 355 -49.15 -5.53 8.69
C LEU A 355 -49.29 -5.39 7.17
N SER A 356 -49.93 -6.34 6.49
CA SER A 356 -50.22 -6.26 5.05
C SER A 356 -51.11 -5.05 4.72
N ASP A 357 -52.11 -4.77 5.54
CA ASP A 357 -52.97 -3.59 5.41
C ASP A 357 -52.19 -2.28 5.63
N GLU A 358 -51.33 -2.23 6.66
CA GLU A 358 -50.47 -1.08 6.97
C GLU A 358 -49.43 -0.80 5.87
N VAL A 359 -48.86 -1.85 5.26
CA VAL A 359 -47.95 -1.76 4.10
C VAL A 359 -48.73 -1.32 2.86
N GLY A 360 -49.95 -1.80 2.68
CA GLY A 360 -50.79 -1.45 1.54
C GLY A 360 -50.31 -2.06 0.21
N PRO A 361 -51.05 -1.82 -0.88
CA PRO A 361 -50.85 -2.54 -2.14
C PRO A 361 -49.64 -2.06 -2.97
N GLU A 362 -49.19 -0.82 -2.77
CA GLU A 362 -48.13 -0.19 -3.57
C GLU A 362 -46.71 -0.41 -3.01
N ARG A 363 -46.59 -1.06 -1.84
CA ARG A 363 -45.32 -1.32 -1.16
C ARG A 363 -45.14 -2.81 -0.95
N SER A 364 -43.89 -3.25 -0.87
CA SER A 364 -43.51 -4.60 -0.47
C SER A 364 -42.75 -4.58 0.85
N LEU A 365 -42.92 -5.65 1.63
CA LEU A 365 -42.24 -5.82 2.91
C LEU A 365 -41.64 -7.22 3.04
N LEU A 366 -40.32 -7.28 3.22
CA LEU A 366 -39.62 -8.48 3.65
C LEU A 366 -39.60 -8.56 5.18
N ILE A 367 -40.23 -9.58 5.74
CA ILE A 367 -40.30 -9.85 7.18
C ILE A 367 -39.31 -10.97 7.52
N CYS A 368 -38.32 -10.67 8.34
CA CYS A 368 -37.42 -11.64 8.94
C CYS A 368 -37.86 -11.91 10.38
N CYS A 369 -38.47 -13.09 10.62
CA CYS A 369 -39.01 -13.46 11.93
C CYS A 369 -38.50 -14.80 12.45
N SER A 370 -38.60 -15.04 13.77
CA SER A 370 -38.19 -16.33 14.37
C SER A 370 -39.09 -17.48 13.90
N ALA A 371 -40.40 -17.24 13.88
CA ALA A 371 -41.40 -18.20 13.44
C ALA A 371 -42.68 -17.50 12.97
N PHE A 372 -43.46 -18.22 12.16
CA PHE A 372 -44.78 -17.79 11.70
C PHE A 372 -45.66 -19.02 11.42
N ARG A 373 -46.98 -18.83 11.48
CA ARG A 373 -47.97 -19.88 11.18
C ARG A 373 -49.09 -19.35 10.28
N CYS A 374 -48.83 -19.33 8.99
CA CYS A 374 -49.80 -19.08 7.93
C CYS A 374 -49.23 -19.58 6.60
N ASP A 375 -50.04 -19.55 5.55
CA ASP A 375 -49.57 -19.67 4.18
C ASP A 375 -49.07 -18.28 3.71
N PRO A 376 -47.77 -18.09 3.41
CA PRO A 376 -47.24 -16.81 2.94
C PRO A 376 -47.86 -16.35 1.63
N GLY A 377 -48.33 -17.27 0.77
CA GLY A 377 -48.94 -16.94 -0.52
C GLY A 377 -50.25 -16.15 -0.41
N GLN A 378 -50.81 -16.00 0.79
CA GLN A 378 -52.02 -15.22 1.05
C GLN A 378 -51.78 -13.70 1.00
N PHE A 379 -50.53 -13.25 1.09
CA PHE A 379 -50.19 -11.82 1.17
C PHE A 379 -49.34 -11.42 -0.05
N PRO A 380 -49.90 -10.71 -1.04
CA PRO A 380 -49.15 -10.37 -2.27
C PRO A 380 -48.02 -9.37 -2.03
N ASN A 381 -48.10 -8.58 -0.96
CA ASN A 381 -47.14 -7.54 -0.61
C ASN A 381 -46.16 -7.94 0.51
N LEU A 382 -46.27 -9.15 1.08
CA LEU A 382 -45.40 -9.61 2.15
C LEU A 382 -44.54 -10.80 1.69
N THR A 383 -43.23 -10.73 1.97
CA THR A 383 -42.33 -11.87 1.89
C THR A 383 -41.88 -12.24 3.30
N ILE A 384 -41.96 -13.51 3.70
CA ILE A 384 -41.65 -13.93 5.08
C ILE A 384 -40.50 -14.93 5.08
N LYS A 385 -39.44 -14.64 5.85
CA LYS A 385 -38.26 -15.51 6.03
C LYS A 385 -38.04 -15.83 7.50
N LYS A 386 -37.73 -17.10 7.78
CA LYS A 386 -37.38 -17.56 9.14
C LYS A 386 -35.90 -17.34 9.43
N ILE A 387 -35.58 -16.65 10.51
CA ILE A 387 -34.22 -16.56 11.08
C ILE A 387 -34.09 -17.51 12.28
N PRO A 388 -32.95 -18.22 12.46
CA PRO A 388 -31.67 -18.05 11.77
C PRO A 388 -31.51 -18.87 10.47
N LYS A 389 -32.43 -19.78 10.13
CA LYS A 389 -32.31 -20.68 8.97
C LYS A 389 -32.07 -19.97 7.62
N ALA A 390 -32.65 -18.79 7.41
CA ALA A 390 -32.44 -18.01 6.20
C ALA A 390 -31.01 -17.45 6.10
N VAL A 391 -30.40 -17.14 7.26
CA VAL A 391 -29.06 -16.56 7.40
C VAL A 391 -27.98 -17.63 7.23
N LEU A 392 -28.21 -18.83 7.80
CA LEU A 392 -27.29 -19.97 7.71
C LEU A 392 -26.93 -20.37 6.28
N LYS A 393 -27.80 -20.10 5.30
CA LYS A 393 -27.55 -20.42 3.88
C LYS A 393 -26.73 -19.36 3.13
N LYS A 394 -26.56 -18.17 3.69
CA LYS A 394 -25.95 -17.02 3.01
C LYS A 394 -24.48 -16.80 3.36
N CYS A 395 -24.03 -17.32 4.49
CA CYS A 395 -22.67 -17.16 4.98
C CYS A 395 -22.09 -18.52 5.38
N GLU A 396 -20.77 -18.57 5.47
CA GLU A 396 -20.04 -19.65 6.14
C GLU A 396 -20.01 -19.36 7.64
N TRP A 397 -20.22 -20.38 8.46
CA TRP A 397 -20.31 -20.28 9.93
C TRP A 397 -19.40 -21.32 10.58
N GLY A 398 -18.84 -21.01 11.75
CA GLY A 398 -18.04 -21.97 12.53
C GLY A 398 -16.64 -22.26 12.00
N HIS A 399 -16.16 -21.48 11.03
CA HIS A 399 -14.76 -21.50 10.61
C HIS A 399 -13.92 -20.54 11.47
N ASP A 400 -13.53 -20.99 12.67
CA ASP A 400 -12.48 -20.35 13.47
C ASP A 400 -11.08 -20.85 13.09
N ASP A 401 -10.99 -21.77 12.11
CA ASP A 401 -9.76 -22.36 11.61
C ASP A 401 -9.11 -21.52 10.50
N TYR A 402 -8.89 -20.22 10.73
CA TYR A 402 -7.82 -19.49 10.03
C TYR A 402 -6.43 -19.91 10.55
N SER A 403 -6.30 -21.15 11.01
CA SER A 403 -5.05 -21.79 11.33
C SER A 403 -4.31 -22.02 10.02
N LEU A 404 -3.55 -21.01 9.61
CA LEU A 404 -2.22 -21.26 9.09
C LEU A 404 -1.51 -22.04 10.21
N GLU A 405 -1.59 -23.37 10.20
CA GLU A 405 -0.78 -24.21 11.08
C GLU A 405 0.70 -23.99 10.69
N ILE A 406 1.30 -22.90 11.14
CA ILE A 406 2.75 -22.69 11.12
C ILE A 406 3.29 -23.58 12.22
N LYS A 407 3.48 -24.87 11.93
CA LYS A 407 3.84 -25.90 12.91
C LYS A 407 5.16 -25.65 13.67
N ASN A 408 5.91 -24.60 13.33
CA ASN A 408 7.20 -24.30 13.95
C ASN A 408 7.48 -22.77 13.97
N LEU A 409 6.77 -22.01 14.80
CA LEU A 409 7.30 -20.70 15.22
C LEU A 409 8.32 -20.94 16.35
N PRO A 410 9.58 -20.50 16.22
CA PRO A 410 10.48 -20.46 17.36
C PRO A 410 9.86 -19.52 18.41
N LYS A 411 9.74 -20.01 19.65
CA LYS A 411 9.24 -19.19 20.76
C LYS A 411 10.12 -17.94 20.86
N ALA A 412 9.47 -16.77 20.92
CA ALA A 412 10.15 -15.53 21.25
C ALA A 412 10.99 -15.74 22.54
N PRO A 413 12.24 -15.27 22.59
CA PRO A 413 13.00 -15.26 23.83
C PRO A 413 12.17 -14.53 24.89
N LEU A 414 12.09 -15.10 26.10
CA LEU A 414 11.53 -14.39 27.24
C LEU A 414 12.29 -13.08 27.39
N GLU A 415 11.56 -11.97 27.48
CA GLU A 415 12.17 -10.68 27.83
C GLU A 415 12.91 -10.87 29.17
N PRO A 416 14.19 -10.50 29.27
CA PRO A 416 14.88 -10.57 30.54
C PRO A 416 14.15 -9.68 31.53
N GLU A 417 13.70 -10.26 32.64
CA GLU A 417 13.19 -9.51 33.79
C GLU A 417 14.22 -8.42 34.13
N GLU A 418 13.77 -7.16 34.15
CA GLU A 418 14.58 -6.06 34.68
C GLU A 418 14.89 -6.37 36.14
N GLN A 419 16.05 -6.96 36.39
CA GLN A 419 16.66 -6.97 37.71
C GLN A 419 17.00 -5.52 38.03
N THR A 420 16.19 -4.91 38.88
CA THR A 420 16.52 -3.64 39.52
C THR A 420 17.74 -3.86 40.42
N GLU A 421 18.93 -3.77 39.85
CA GLU A 421 20.16 -3.62 40.63
C GLU A 421 20.28 -2.17 41.10
N ASP A 422 19.98 -1.97 42.39
CA ASP A 422 20.26 -0.75 43.14
C ASP A 422 21.78 -0.48 43.11
N THR A 423 22.24 0.34 42.16
CA THR A 423 23.66 0.70 42.07
C THR A 423 23.93 2.01 42.83
N PRO A 424 24.83 2.03 43.83
CA PRO A 424 25.18 3.25 44.53
C PRO A 424 25.99 4.19 43.63
N ALA A 425 25.68 5.48 43.71
CA ALA A 425 26.27 6.54 42.90
C ALA A 425 27.81 6.55 42.93
N LYS A 426 28.45 6.45 41.76
CA LYS A 426 29.92 6.61 41.60
C LYS A 426 30.31 8.05 41.32
N PRO A 427 31.48 8.51 41.83
CA PRO A 427 31.87 9.91 41.85
C PRO A 427 32.41 10.40 40.50
N ARG A 428 32.16 11.69 40.20
CA ARG A 428 32.69 12.41 39.04
C ARG A 428 34.23 12.36 38.99
N ARG A 429 34.81 11.91 37.87
CA ARG A 429 36.24 12.08 37.57
C ARG A 429 36.47 13.04 36.40
N LYS A 430 37.50 13.88 36.59
CA LYS A 430 37.95 14.99 35.74
C LYS A 430 38.67 14.49 34.48
N PHE A 431 38.54 15.28 33.41
CA PHE A 431 39.25 15.14 32.13
C PHE A 431 40.77 15.28 32.27
N GLY A 432 41.52 14.45 31.53
CA GLY A 432 42.95 14.58 31.27
C GLY A 432 43.27 14.11 29.84
N LYS A 433 44.04 14.91 29.10
CA LYS A 433 44.45 14.72 27.69
C LYS A 433 45.53 13.65 27.53
N GLY A 434 45.48 12.88 26.44
CA GLY A 434 46.58 12.05 25.94
C GLY A 434 46.22 11.39 24.61
N ASN A 435 47.02 11.63 23.58
CA ASN A 435 46.83 11.21 22.17
C ASN A 435 47.40 9.80 21.89
N PRO A 436 47.21 9.22 20.68
CA PRO A 436 46.87 7.81 20.48
C PRO A 436 48.08 6.90 20.20
N VAL A 437 47.93 5.60 20.50
CA VAL A 437 48.74 4.53 19.90
C VAL A 437 47.81 3.45 19.37
N GLN A 438 48.04 3.12 18.11
CA GLN A 438 47.35 2.16 17.26
C GLN A 438 48.00 0.79 17.46
N THR A 439 47.21 -0.24 17.78
CA THR A 439 47.68 -1.64 17.77
C THR A 439 46.72 -2.47 16.94
N THR A 440 47.28 -3.14 15.94
CA THR A 440 46.58 -3.95 14.95
C THR A 440 46.33 -5.37 15.44
N LEU A 441 45.22 -5.91 14.94
CA LEU A 441 44.79 -7.30 14.97
C LEU A 441 45.89 -8.23 14.42
N PHE A 442 46.00 -9.44 14.98
CA PHE A 442 46.98 -10.52 14.70
C PHE A 442 48.20 -10.54 15.63
N ASP A 443 48.03 -11.13 16.80
CA ASP A 443 49.06 -11.94 17.48
C ASP A 443 48.39 -12.66 18.65
N PHE A 444 48.01 -13.93 18.49
CA PHE A 444 47.88 -14.93 19.58
C PHE A 444 47.46 -16.29 18.99
N MET A 445 48.45 -17.18 18.80
CA MET A 445 48.42 -18.65 18.79
C MET A 445 49.71 -19.10 18.07
N GLU A 446 50.61 -19.94 18.53
CA GLU A 446 50.87 -20.68 19.77
C GLU A 446 52.25 -21.37 19.54
N GLY A 447 53.04 -21.62 20.60
CA GLY A 447 54.07 -22.67 20.62
C GLY A 447 55.54 -22.24 20.44
N GLY A 448 56.32 -22.24 21.54
CA GLY A 448 57.79 -22.38 21.49
C GLY A 448 58.21 -23.86 21.49
N PRO A 449 59.46 -24.24 21.83
CA PRO A 449 60.72 -23.47 21.95
C PRO A 449 61.93 -24.13 21.20
N GLY A 450 63.10 -23.50 21.27
CA GLY A 450 64.43 -24.03 20.88
C GLY A 450 65.04 -23.28 19.68
N ASP A 451 66.30 -22.84 19.64
CA ASP A 451 67.48 -23.01 20.48
C ASP A 451 68.43 -21.81 20.24
N GLU A 452 69.33 -21.60 21.21
CA GLU A 452 70.54 -20.73 21.29
C GLU A 452 70.41 -19.20 21.40
#